data_AF-A0A147B9A1-F1
#
_entry.id   AF-A0A147B9A1-F1
#
_cell.length_a   1.000
_cell.length_b   1.000
_cell.length_c   1.000
_cell.angle_alpha   90.00
_cell.angle_beta   90.00
_cell.angle_gamma   90.00
#
_symmetry.space_group_name_H-M   'P 1'
#
loop_
_entity.id
_entity.type
_entity.pdbx_description
1 polymer ?
#
loop_
_entity_poly.entity_id
_entity_poly.type
_entity_poly.pdbx_seq_one_letter_code
_entity_poly.pdbx_strand_id
1 'polypeptide(L)'
;IAAETHGFVGSDLAALCSEAALQQIREKMDLIDLDDEQIDAEVLHSLAVTMDNFRWAMGKSSPSALRETVVEVPTVTWTDIGGLENVKKELQEMIQYPVEYPEKFLKFGMTPSRGVLFYGPPGCGKTLLAKAIANECQANFISIKGPELLTMWFGESEANVRDVFDKARAAAPCVLFFDELDSIAKASGRHEQQKERVHHWSHQPAGHY
;
A
#
# COMPACT_ATOMS: atom_id res chain seq x y z
N ILE A 1 18.12 3.94 17.78
CA ILE A 1 17.66 4.99 16.83
C ILE A 1 18.05 4.67 15.39
N ALA A 2 19.30 4.83 14.94
CA ALA A 2 19.66 4.58 13.52
C ALA A 2 19.28 3.17 13.01
N ALA A 3 19.41 2.15 13.86
CA ALA A 3 18.99 0.78 13.55
C ALA A 3 17.46 0.54 13.63
N GLU A 4 16.72 1.47 14.24
CA GLU A 4 15.27 1.39 14.48
C GLU A 4 14.46 2.33 13.58
N THR A 5 15.12 3.25 12.87
CA THR A 5 14.49 4.22 11.95
C THR A 5 14.55 3.74 10.49
N HIS A 6 14.33 2.45 10.26
CA HIS A 6 14.27 1.91 8.90
C HIS A 6 13.08 2.53 8.15
N GLY A 7 13.30 3.08 6.95
CA GLY A 7 12.27 3.79 6.18
C GLY A 7 12.00 5.24 6.59
N PHE A 8 12.80 5.83 7.49
CA PHE A 8 12.73 7.27 7.73
C PHE A 8 13.56 8.02 6.68
N VAL A 9 12.98 9.04 6.06
CA VAL A 9 13.73 10.00 5.22
C VAL A 9 14.23 11.18 6.05
N GLY A 10 15.05 12.06 5.47
CA GLY A 10 15.64 13.20 6.20
C GLY A 10 14.61 14.11 6.88
N SER A 11 13.44 14.30 6.26
CA SER A 11 12.33 15.06 6.87
C SER A 11 11.71 14.34 8.07
N ASP A 12 11.63 13.00 8.05
CA ASP A 12 11.10 12.22 9.16
C ASP A 12 12.05 12.24 10.35
N LEU A 13 13.36 12.18 10.08
CA LEU A 13 14.38 12.33 11.11
C LEU A 13 14.35 13.73 11.73
N ALA A 14 14.16 14.78 10.92
CA ALA A 14 14.03 16.14 11.42
C ALA A 14 12.77 16.31 12.31
N ALA A 15 11.64 15.73 11.89
CA ALA A 15 10.41 15.71 12.68
C ALA A 15 10.58 14.91 13.98
N LEU A 16 11.23 13.74 13.92
CA LEU A 16 11.54 12.91 15.08
C LEU A 16 12.41 13.65 16.10
N CYS A 17 13.45 14.36 15.64
CA CYS A 17 14.28 15.19 16.50
C CYS A 17 13.49 16.33 17.15
N SER A 18 12.58 16.95 16.39
CA SER A 18 11.74 18.04 16.90
C SER A 18 10.77 17.54 17.98
N GLU A 19 10.15 16.37 17.77
CA GLU A 19 9.21 15.79 18.74
C GLU A 19 9.95 15.30 20.01
N ALA A 20 11.16 14.74 19.88
CA ALA A 20 11.99 14.38 21.03
C ALA A 20 12.38 15.62 21.86
N ALA A 21 12.71 16.74 21.21
CA ALA A 21 13.01 18.00 21.89
C ALA A 21 11.78 18.58 22.60
N LEU A 22 10.62 18.58 21.94
CA LEU A 22 9.35 19.01 22.54
C LEU A 22 8.96 18.13 23.74
N GLN A 23 9.22 16.83 23.66
CA GLN A 23 8.95 15.93 24.78
C GLN A 23 9.81 16.28 26.00
N GLN A 24 11.09 16.62 25.81
CA GLN A 24 11.95 17.08 26.90
C GLN A 24 11.43 18.38 27.54
N ILE A 25 10.93 19.31 26.72
CA ILE A 25 10.32 20.56 27.23
C ILE A 25 9.06 20.25 28.03
N ARG A 26 8.18 19.36 27.54
CA ARG A 26 6.95 18.95 28.23
C ARG A 26 7.24 18.33 29.60
N GLU A 27 8.27 17.49 29.71
CA GLU A 27 8.68 16.86 30.98
C GLU A 27 9.23 17.87 32.01
N LYS A 28 9.68 19.03 31.54
CA LYS A 28 10.27 20.09 32.37
C LYS A 28 9.38 21.33 32.47
N MET A 29 8.17 21.28 31.92
CA MET A 29 7.28 22.42 31.80
C MET A 29 6.91 23.02 33.16
N ASP A 30 6.78 22.19 34.20
CA ASP A 30 6.51 22.64 35.57
C ASP A 30 7.65 23.44 36.21
N LEU A 31 8.86 23.39 35.62
CA LEU A 31 10.05 24.13 36.07
C LEU A 31 10.32 25.37 35.22
N ILE A 32 9.55 25.58 34.15
CA ILE A 32 9.71 26.72 33.24
C ILE A 32 8.63 27.74 33.60
N ASP A 33 9.05 28.89 34.11
CA ASP A 33 8.16 30.03 34.24
C ASP A 33 7.92 30.65 32.86
N LEU A 34 6.65 30.68 32.43
CA LEU A 34 6.25 31.18 31.11
C LEU A 34 5.99 32.69 31.12
N ASP A 35 5.88 33.30 32.31
CA ASP A 35 5.65 34.74 32.47
C ASP A 35 6.97 35.53 32.55
N ASP A 36 8.10 34.85 32.76
CA ASP A 36 9.43 35.44 32.73
C ASP A 36 10.00 35.48 31.30
N GLU A 37 10.66 36.59 30.95
CA GLU A 37 11.32 36.75 29.63
C GLU A 37 12.61 35.93 29.53
N GLN A 38 13.15 35.45 30.66
CA GLN A 38 14.39 34.66 30.70
C GLN A 38 14.20 33.33 31.42
N ILE A 39 14.79 32.28 30.84
CA ILE A 39 14.86 30.95 31.47
C ILE A 39 16.08 30.91 32.37
N ASP A 40 15.91 30.46 33.62
CA ASP A 40 17.01 30.25 34.56
C ASP A 40 18.09 29.34 33.95
N ALA A 41 19.36 29.71 34.14
CA ALA A 41 20.49 28.97 33.61
C ALA A 41 20.53 27.50 34.10
N GLU A 42 20.09 27.21 35.32
CA GLU A 42 20.03 25.87 35.88
C GLU A 42 18.95 25.02 35.18
N VAL A 43 17.78 25.62 34.91
CA VAL A 43 16.71 24.97 34.15
C VAL A 43 17.16 24.74 32.71
N LEU A 44 17.80 25.74 32.09
CA LEU A 44 18.34 25.66 30.73
C LEU A 44 19.39 24.54 30.61
N HIS A 45 20.31 24.42 31.58
CA HIS A 45 21.28 23.34 31.62
C HIS A 45 20.64 21.96 31.79
N SER A 46 19.45 21.88 32.40
CA SER A 46 18.70 20.64 32.57
C SER A 46 17.89 20.18 31.34
N LEU A 47 17.73 21.04 30.32
CA LEU A 47 17.01 20.75 29.06
C LEU A 47 17.85 19.92 28.07
N ALA A 48 18.44 18.83 28.54
CA ALA A 48 19.18 17.89 27.71
C ALA A 48 18.26 16.78 27.17
N VAL A 49 18.14 16.68 25.84
CA VAL A 49 17.38 15.59 25.21
C VAL A 49 18.06 14.25 25.47
N THR A 50 17.28 13.26 25.91
CA THR A 50 17.73 11.90 26.23
C THR A 50 17.23 10.87 25.22
N MET A 51 17.81 9.67 25.25
CA MET A 51 17.34 8.55 24.43
C MET A 51 15.89 8.12 24.75
N ASP A 52 15.41 8.37 25.97
CA ASP A 52 14.03 8.03 26.33
C ASP A 52 13.04 8.98 25.65
N ASN A 53 13.39 10.25 25.44
CA ASN A 53 12.58 11.16 24.64
C ASN A 53 12.50 10.69 23.18
N PHE A 54 13.60 10.17 22.62
CA PHE A 54 13.59 9.57 21.28
C PHE A 54 12.75 8.29 21.20
N ARG A 55 12.82 7.41 22.20
CA ARG A 55 11.97 6.20 22.27
C ARG A 55 10.49 6.56 22.36
N TRP A 56 10.15 7.58 23.14
CA TRP A 56 8.79 8.11 23.22
C TRP A 56 8.33 8.68 21.87
N ALA A 57 9.16 9.52 21.23
CA ALA A 57 8.85 10.14 19.95
C ALA A 57 8.68 9.11 18.82
N MET A 58 9.49 8.04 18.82
CA MET A 58 9.33 6.93 17.88
C MET A 58 7.97 6.23 18.01
N GLY A 59 7.41 6.14 19.22
CA GLY A 59 6.06 5.62 19.46
C GLY A 59 4.93 6.54 18.96
N LYS A 60 5.26 7.78 18.57
CA LYS A 60 4.32 8.78 18.03
C LYS A 60 4.53 9.07 16.55
N SER A 61 5.70 8.77 16.00
CA SER A 61 6.05 9.01 14.60
C SER A 61 5.74 7.80 13.72
N SER A 62 5.24 8.04 12.51
CA SER A 62 5.19 7.04 11.44
C SER A 62 6.12 7.47 10.30
N PRO A 63 7.05 6.62 9.83
CA PRO A 63 7.95 6.95 8.73
C PRO A 63 7.21 7.30 7.45
N SER A 64 7.66 8.32 6.73
CA SER A 64 7.08 8.69 5.44
C SER A 64 7.34 7.64 4.37
N ALA A 65 8.42 6.84 4.45
CA ALA A 65 8.58 5.73 3.51
C ALA A 65 7.61 4.56 3.77
N LEU A 66 7.05 4.43 4.99
CA LEU A 66 5.91 3.53 5.23
C LEU A 66 4.59 4.10 4.66
N ARG A 67 4.56 5.36 4.23
CA ARG A 67 3.49 5.93 3.41
C ARG A 67 3.77 5.79 1.91
N GLU A 68 4.91 5.21 1.53
CA GLU A 68 5.30 5.07 0.14
C GLU A 68 4.94 3.68 -0.36
N THR A 69 4.16 3.65 -1.42
CA THR A 69 3.91 2.49 -2.26
C THR A 69 5.23 2.05 -2.88
N VAL A 70 6.00 1.25 -2.15
CA VAL A 70 7.35 0.85 -2.58
C VAL A 70 7.22 0.04 -3.87
N VAL A 71 7.98 0.45 -4.88
CA VAL A 71 8.13 -0.30 -6.11
C VAL A 71 9.08 -1.47 -5.85
N GLU A 72 8.52 -2.68 -5.82
CA GLU A 72 9.27 -3.92 -5.65
C GLU A 72 9.58 -4.56 -7.01
N VAL A 73 10.72 -5.24 -7.12
CA VAL A 73 10.98 -6.20 -8.20
C VAL A 73 10.72 -7.60 -7.62
N PRO A 74 9.61 -8.26 -7.98
CA PRO A 74 9.26 -9.55 -7.40
C PRO A 74 10.21 -10.64 -7.90
N THR A 75 10.58 -11.58 -7.04
CA THR A 75 11.47 -12.70 -7.37
C THR A 75 10.76 -14.05 -7.37
N VAL A 76 9.45 -14.07 -7.08
CA VAL A 76 8.64 -15.28 -7.02
C VAL A 76 8.40 -15.78 -8.45
N THR A 77 8.52 -17.08 -8.67
CA THR A 77 8.32 -17.74 -9.97
C THR A 77 7.13 -18.71 -9.90
N TRP A 78 6.67 -19.19 -11.05
CA TRP A 78 5.62 -20.23 -11.07
C TRP A 78 6.00 -21.51 -10.32
N THR A 79 7.29 -21.83 -10.25
CA THR A 79 7.80 -23.01 -9.54
C THR A 79 7.74 -22.88 -8.01
N ASP A 80 7.68 -21.67 -7.50
CA ASP A 80 7.54 -21.40 -6.06
C ASP A 80 6.10 -21.63 -5.55
N ILE A 81 5.15 -21.88 -6.47
CA ILE A 81 3.72 -22.05 -6.17
C ILE A 81 3.31 -23.47 -6.52
N GLY A 82 2.92 -24.25 -5.50
CA GLY A 82 2.40 -25.60 -5.70
C GLY A 82 0.95 -25.60 -6.23
N GLY A 83 0.66 -26.39 -7.27
CA GLY A 83 -0.69 -26.59 -7.80
C GLY A 83 -1.27 -25.35 -8.51
N LEU A 84 -2.60 -25.23 -8.51
CA LEU A 84 -3.34 -24.12 -9.14
C LEU A 84 -3.09 -23.95 -10.65
N GLU A 85 -2.78 -25.04 -11.35
CA GLU A 85 -2.36 -25.01 -12.77
C GLU A 85 -3.36 -24.29 -13.69
N ASN A 86 -4.65 -24.46 -13.46
CA ASN A 86 -5.68 -23.74 -14.23
C ASN A 86 -5.62 -22.22 -13.98
N VAL A 87 -5.44 -21.79 -12.73
CA VAL A 87 -5.35 -20.38 -12.36
C VAL A 87 -4.06 -19.75 -12.89
N LYS A 88 -2.93 -20.47 -12.80
CA LYS A 88 -1.66 -20.02 -13.39
C LYS A 88 -1.83 -19.80 -14.90
N LYS A 89 -2.41 -20.78 -15.61
CA LYS A 89 -2.66 -20.70 -17.04
C LYS A 89 -3.57 -19.52 -17.41
N GLU A 90 -4.66 -19.32 -16.67
CA GLU A 90 -5.56 -18.18 -16.87
C GLU A 90 -4.83 -16.84 -16.69
N LEU A 91 -3.96 -16.71 -15.67
CA LEU A 91 -3.15 -15.50 -15.47
C LEU A 91 -2.17 -15.27 -16.62
N GLN A 92 -1.52 -16.32 -17.12
CA GLN A 92 -0.63 -16.22 -18.27
C GLN A 92 -1.37 -15.74 -19.52
N GLU A 93 -2.54 -16.30 -19.79
CA GLU A 93 -3.36 -15.93 -20.95
C GLU A 93 -3.90 -14.50 -20.86
N MET A 94 -4.28 -14.04 -19.65
CA MET A 94 -4.87 -12.73 -19.44
C MET A 94 -3.85 -11.59 -19.32
N ILE A 95 -2.64 -11.87 -18.80
CA ILE A 95 -1.66 -10.83 -18.45
C ILE A 95 -0.35 -11.01 -19.23
N GLN A 96 0.25 -12.21 -19.18
CA GLN A 96 1.56 -12.44 -19.79
C GLN A 96 1.50 -12.42 -21.33
N TYR A 97 0.56 -13.13 -21.95
CA TYR A 97 0.47 -13.22 -23.40
C TYR A 97 0.18 -11.88 -24.10
N PRO A 98 -0.68 -10.99 -23.58
CA PRO A 98 -0.82 -9.65 -24.13
C PRO A 98 0.47 -8.82 -24.11
N VAL A 99 1.33 -9.04 -23.10
CA VAL A 99 2.62 -8.36 -22.97
C VAL A 99 3.67 -8.99 -23.91
N GLU A 100 3.68 -10.31 -24.04
CA GLU A 100 4.64 -11.05 -24.89
C GLU A 100 4.32 -10.99 -26.39
N TYR A 101 3.03 -10.97 -26.76
CA TYR A 101 2.58 -11.05 -28.17
C TYR A 101 1.63 -9.90 -28.57
N PRO A 102 2.00 -8.63 -28.33
CA PRO A 102 1.11 -7.48 -28.56
C PRO A 102 0.62 -7.37 -30.02
N GLU A 103 1.44 -7.79 -31.00
CA GLU A 103 1.10 -7.78 -32.42
C GLU A 103 -0.05 -8.73 -32.76
N LYS A 104 -0.16 -9.88 -32.07
CA LYS A 104 -1.26 -10.83 -32.28
C LYS A 104 -2.56 -10.23 -31.75
N PHE A 105 -2.53 -9.65 -30.56
CA PHE A 105 -3.70 -9.01 -29.96
C PHE A 105 -4.22 -7.85 -30.83
N LEU A 106 -3.32 -7.01 -31.35
CA LEU A 106 -3.69 -5.94 -32.28
C LEU A 106 -4.32 -6.49 -33.58
N LYS A 107 -3.71 -7.52 -34.17
CA LYS A 107 -4.18 -8.13 -35.42
C LYS A 107 -5.59 -8.74 -35.29
N PHE A 108 -5.90 -9.31 -34.14
CA PHE A 108 -7.21 -9.93 -33.88
C PHE A 108 -8.20 -8.99 -33.20
N GLY A 109 -7.85 -7.71 -33.00
CA GLY A 109 -8.72 -6.72 -32.35
C GLY A 109 -9.04 -7.07 -30.89
N MET A 110 -8.18 -7.84 -30.23
CA MET A 110 -8.35 -8.27 -28.84
C MET A 110 -7.80 -7.19 -27.90
N THR A 111 -8.60 -6.78 -26.92
CA THR A 111 -8.16 -5.88 -25.86
C THR A 111 -7.70 -6.66 -24.64
N PRO A 112 -6.53 -6.36 -24.05
CA PRO A 112 -6.10 -6.99 -22.80
C PRO A 112 -7.12 -6.75 -21.67
N SER A 113 -7.23 -7.71 -20.75
CA SER A 113 -8.03 -7.53 -19.53
C SER A 113 -7.49 -6.38 -18.68
N ARG A 114 -8.38 -5.58 -18.10
CA ARG A 114 -8.00 -4.39 -17.30
C ARG A 114 -7.66 -4.70 -15.83
N GLY A 115 -7.92 -5.91 -15.36
CA GLY A 115 -7.65 -6.31 -13.97
C GLY A 115 -8.09 -7.73 -13.66
N VAL A 116 -7.58 -8.27 -12.55
CA VAL A 116 -7.88 -9.60 -12.04
C VAL A 116 -8.31 -9.49 -10.58
N LEU A 117 -9.34 -10.23 -10.19
CA LEU A 117 -9.80 -10.35 -8.80
C LEU A 117 -9.55 -11.77 -8.30
N PHE A 118 -8.63 -11.92 -7.36
CA PHE A 118 -8.44 -13.18 -6.65
C PHE A 118 -9.43 -13.31 -5.51
N TYR A 119 -10.14 -14.43 -5.43
CA TYR A 119 -11.01 -14.77 -4.31
C TYR A 119 -10.73 -16.18 -3.79
N GLY A 120 -10.92 -16.38 -2.49
CA GLY A 120 -10.70 -17.66 -1.83
C GLY A 120 -10.24 -17.47 -0.38
N PRO A 121 -10.20 -18.55 0.42
CA PRO A 121 -9.78 -18.52 1.81
C PRO A 121 -8.41 -17.84 2.04
N PRO A 122 -8.13 -17.31 3.24
CA PRO A 122 -6.79 -16.84 3.59
C PRO A 122 -5.78 -17.98 3.45
N GLY A 123 -4.56 -17.66 3.01
CA GLY A 123 -3.48 -18.65 2.83
C GLY A 123 -3.48 -19.43 1.51
N CYS A 124 -4.41 -19.18 0.57
CA CYS A 124 -4.44 -19.87 -0.73
C CYS A 124 -3.45 -19.31 -1.78
N GLY A 125 -2.40 -18.60 -1.38
CA GLY A 125 -1.34 -18.17 -2.31
C GLY A 125 -1.68 -17.01 -3.27
N LYS A 126 -2.75 -16.24 -3.02
CA LYS A 126 -3.17 -15.10 -3.87
C LYS A 126 -2.06 -14.07 -4.10
N THR A 127 -1.41 -13.62 -3.02
CA THR A 127 -0.29 -12.67 -3.09
C THR A 127 0.93 -13.28 -3.80
N LEU A 128 1.18 -14.59 -3.64
CA LEU A 128 2.26 -15.27 -4.36
C LEU A 128 1.98 -15.34 -5.87
N LEU A 129 0.73 -15.66 -6.26
CA LEU A 129 0.32 -15.65 -7.67
C LEU A 129 0.51 -14.27 -8.30
N ALA A 130 0.12 -13.20 -7.60
CA ALA A 130 0.31 -11.82 -8.06
C ALA A 130 1.79 -11.47 -8.24
N LYS A 131 2.66 -11.88 -7.30
CA LYS A 131 4.11 -11.66 -7.42
C LYS A 131 4.74 -12.50 -8.53
N ALA A 132 4.28 -13.74 -8.72
CA ALA A 132 4.75 -14.62 -9.80
C ALA A 132 4.42 -14.04 -11.18
N ILE A 133 3.17 -13.66 -11.44
CA ILE A 133 2.80 -13.09 -12.75
C ILE A 133 3.55 -11.78 -13.03
N ALA A 134 3.79 -10.96 -12.00
CA ALA A 134 4.57 -9.73 -12.15
C ALA A 134 6.03 -10.01 -12.51
N ASN A 135 6.67 -10.99 -11.86
CA ASN A 135 8.04 -11.39 -12.17
C ASN A 135 8.17 -11.94 -13.60
N GLU A 136 7.22 -12.78 -14.01
CA GLU A 136 7.19 -13.40 -15.34
C GLU A 136 6.99 -12.36 -16.45
N CYS A 137 6.26 -11.28 -16.16
CA CYS A 137 6.12 -10.14 -17.06
C CYS A 137 7.29 -9.14 -16.97
N GLN A 138 8.31 -9.40 -16.13
CA GLN A 138 9.36 -8.46 -15.76
C GLN A 138 8.82 -7.08 -15.37
N ALA A 139 7.69 -7.09 -14.66
CA ALA A 139 6.98 -5.90 -14.23
C ALA A 139 7.37 -5.52 -12.80
N ASN A 140 7.46 -4.22 -12.57
CA ASN A 140 7.45 -3.66 -11.24
C ASN A 140 6.20 -4.09 -10.47
N PHE A 141 6.30 -4.21 -9.15
CA PHE A 141 5.22 -4.63 -8.29
C PHE A 141 4.97 -3.58 -7.22
N ILE A 142 3.77 -3.03 -7.20
CA ILE A 142 3.33 -2.11 -6.15
C ILE A 142 2.20 -2.78 -5.41
N SER A 143 2.35 -2.96 -4.09
CA SER A 143 1.30 -3.51 -3.24
C SER A 143 0.71 -2.42 -2.35
N ILE A 144 -0.62 -2.39 -2.25
CA ILE A 144 -1.37 -1.56 -1.31
C ILE A 144 -2.16 -2.49 -0.40
N LYS A 145 -1.98 -2.38 0.91
CA LYS A 145 -2.78 -3.18 1.85
C LYS A 145 -4.12 -2.51 2.14
N GLY A 146 -5.13 -3.30 2.47
CA GLY A 146 -6.49 -2.83 2.76
C GLY A 146 -6.56 -1.65 3.75
N PRO A 147 -5.90 -1.72 4.93
CA PRO A 147 -5.83 -0.61 5.88
C PRO A 147 -5.19 0.69 5.35
N GLU A 148 -4.17 0.57 4.50
CA GLU A 148 -3.51 1.71 3.85
C GLU A 148 -4.47 2.37 2.86
N LEU A 149 -5.17 1.56 2.05
CA LEU A 149 -6.18 2.05 1.11
C LEU A 149 -7.35 2.73 1.82
N LEU A 150 -7.80 2.20 2.97
CA LEU A 150 -8.80 2.82 3.83
C LEU A 150 -8.34 4.18 4.35
N THR A 151 -7.09 4.28 4.79
CA THR A 151 -6.53 5.54 5.29
C THR A 151 -6.45 6.59 4.18
N MET A 152 -6.09 6.18 2.96
CA MET A 152 -6.12 7.06 1.78
C MET A 152 -7.55 7.53 1.45
N TRP A 153 -8.55 6.66 1.56
CA TRP A 153 -9.96 7.01 1.27
C TRP A 153 -10.66 7.85 2.35
N PHE A 154 -10.43 7.55 3.62
CA PHE A 154 -11.12 8.22 4.74
C PHE A 154 -10.34 9.42 5.29
N GLY A 155 -9.02 9.48 5.07
CA GLY A 155 -8.12 10.48 5.63
C GLY A 155 -8.09 11.79 4.85
N GLU A 156 -7.74 11.77 3.56
CA GLU A 156 -7.51 13.00 2.78
C GLU A 156 -7.64 12.74 1.25
N SER A 157 -8.81 13.09 0.67
CA SER A 157 -9.12 13.27 -0.77
C SER A 157 -8.82 12.13 -1.77
N GLU A 158 -9.66 12.05 -2.81
CA GLU A 158 -9.45 11.21 -4.02
C GLU A 158 -8.03 11.35 -4.64
N ALA A 159 -7.34 12.45 -4.37
CA ALA A 159 -6.00 12.72 -4.88
C ALA A 159 -4.99 11.64 -4.46
N ASN A 160 -5.04 11.15 -3.21
CA ASN A 160 -4.08 10.13 -2.75
C ASN A 160 -4.20 8.82 -3.52
N VAL A 161 -5.44 8.39 -3.83
CA VAL A 161 -5.66 7.20 -4.65
C VAL A 161 -5.19 7.44 -6.08
N ARG A 162 -5.46 8.64 -6.64
CA ARG A 162 -4.97 9.02 -7.97
C ARG A 162 -3.44 8.99 -8.05
N ASP A 163 -2.75 9.49 -7.02
CA ASP A 163 -1.30 9.48 -6.94
C ASP A 163 -0.73 8.06 -6.95
N VAL A 164 -1.40 7.09 -6.33
CA VAL A 164 -0.99 5.66 -6.41
C VAL A 164 -1.06 5.15 -7.84
N PHE A 165 -2.14 5.45 -8.58
CA PHE A 165 -2.25 5.08 -9.98
C PHE A 165 -1.21 5.83 -10.85
N ASP A 166 -0.90 7.09 -10.53
CA ASP A 166 0.12 7.87 -11.23
C ASP A 166 1.52 7.28 -11.03
N LYS A 167 1.84 6.87 -9.80
CA LYS A 167 3.09 6.14 -9.49
C LYS A 167 3.16 4.81 -10.23
N ALA A 168 2.09 4.02 -10.24
CA ALA A 168 2.04 2.75 -10.98
C ALA A 168 2.23 2.95 -12.49
N ARG A 169 1.67 4.03 -13.06
CA ARG A 169 1.88 4.41 -14.47
C ARG A 169 3.31 4.84 -14.75
N ALA A 170 3.93 5.61 -13.85
CA ALA A 170 5.33 6.02 -13.97
C ALA A 170 6.30 4.84 -13.84
N ALA A 171 5.91 3.81 -13.08
CA ALA A 171 6.66 2.57 -12.93
C ALA A 171 6.34 1.51 -14.01
N ALA A 172 5.69 1.86 -15.11
CA ALA A 172 5.36 0.88 -16.16
C ALA A 172 6.64 0.23 -16.75
N PRO A 173 6.64 -1.10 -17.02
CA PRO A 173 5.56 -2.06 -16.79
C PRO A 173 5.35 -2.36 -15.29
N CYS A 174 4.10 -2.30 -14.81
CA CYS A 174 3.79 -2.41 -13.39
C CYS A 174 2.52 -3.24 -13.13
N VAL A 175 2.57 -4.11 -12.13
CA VAL A 175 1.41 -4.73 -11.49
C VAL A 175 1.09 -3.96 -10.21
N LEU A 176 -0.07 -3.28 -10.21
CA LEU A 176 -0.62 -2.64 -9.02
C LEU A 176 -1.56 -3.64 -8.32
N PHE A 177 -1.13 -4.12 -7.16
CA PHE A 177 -1.82 -5.13 -6.38
C PHE A 177 -2.47 -4.53 -5.14
N PHE A 178 -3.77 -4.75 -4.97
CA PHE A 178 -4.50 -4.36 -3.77
C PHE A 178 -4.77 -5.61 -2.92
N ASP A 179 -4.04 -5.74 -1.81
CA ASP A 179 -4.18 -6.86 -0.88
C ASP A 179 -5.25 -6.57 0.18
N GLU A 180 -5.89 -7.61 0.71
CA GLU A 180 -6.90 -7.52 1.77
C GLU A 180 -8.08 -6.58 1.45
N LEU A 181 -8.47 -6.46 0.17
CA LEU A 181 -9.61 -5.61 -0.24
C LEU A 181 -10.92 -5.97 0.46
N ASP A 182 -11.10 -7.22 0.88
CA ASP A 182 -12.28 -7.68 1.60
C ASP A 182 -12.42 -7.04 2.99
N SER A 183 -11.32 -6.59 3.60
CA SER A 183 -11.34 -5.82 4.86
C SER A 183 -12.04 -4.46 4.70
N ILE A 184 -11.98 -3.89 3.49
CA ILE A 184 -12.54 -2.58 3.16
C ILE A 184 -14.05 -2.68 2.88
N ALA A 185 -14.47 -3.73 2.18
CA ALA A 185 -15.88 -3.91 1.78
C ALA A 185 -16.84 -4.01 2.99
N LYS A 186 -16.35 -4.44 4.16
CA LYS A 186 -17.15 -4.50 5.41
C LYS A 186 -17.35 -3.13 6.07
N ALA A 187 -16.49 -2.15 5.80
CA ALA A 187 -16.58 -0.82 6.42
C ALA A 187 -17.78 0.01 5.92
N SER A 188 -18.36 -0.34 4.75
CA SER A 188 -19.56 0.30 4.20
C SER A 188 -20.88 -0.23 4.80
N GLY A 189 -20.83 -1.07 5.84
CA GLY A 189 -21.99 -1.68 6.51
C GLY A 189 -22.83 -0.77 7.41
N ARG A 190 -23.08 0.49 7.02
CA ARG A 190 -24.20 1.29 7.55
C ARG A 190 -25.12 1.67 6.39
N HIS A 191 -25.89 0.70 5.92
CA HIS A 191 -27.30 0.83 5.54
C HIS A 191 -27.80 -0.55 5.06
N GLU A 192 -28.31 -1.34 6.01
CA GLU A 192 -29.11 -2.52 5.71
C GLU A 192 -30.55 -2.09 5.45
N GLN A 193 -31.02 -2.30 4.22
CA GLN A 193 -32.33 -2.85 3.81
C GLN A 193 -32.76 -2.27 2.45
N GLN A 194 -32.70 -3.08 1.38
CA GLN A 194 -33.90 -3.46 0.61
C GLN A 194 -33.60 -4.55 -0.45
N LYS A 195 -34.23 -5.72 -0.22
CA LYS A 195 -34.74 -6.77 -1.14
C LYS A 195 -34.19 -6.96 -2.58
N GLU A 196 -33.90 -8.25 -2.83
CA GLU A 196 -34.22 -9.06 -4.03
C GLU A 196 -33.90 -8.48 -5.42
N ARG A 197 -32.94 -9.12 -6.11
CA ARG A 197 -33.23 -9.91 -7.32
C ARG A 197 -32.01 -10.69 -7.81
N VAL A 198 -32.19 -12.00 -7.88
CA VAL A 198 -31.36 -12.95 -8.62
C VAL A 198 -31.32 -12.52 -10.09
N HIS A 199 -30.13 -12.32 -10.66
CA HIS A 199 -29.95 -12.38 -12.12
C HIS A 199 -28.89 -13.41 -12.46
N HIS A 200 -29.41 -14.60 -12.75
CA HIS A 200 -28.82 -15.63 -13.58
C HIS A 200 -28.40 -15.01 -14.92
N TRP A 201 -27.13 -15.18 -15.33
CA TRP A 201 -26.72 -15.00 -16.72
C TRP A 201 -26.23 -16.34 -17.25
N SER A 202 -27.16 -17.10 -17.83
CA SER A 202 -26.86 -18.16 -18.80
C SER A 202 -27.07 -17.61 -20.21
N HIS A 203 -25.97 -17.60 -20.97
CA HIS A 203 -25.80 -17.87 -22.41
C HIS A 203 -26.92 -17.51 -23.40
N GLN A 204 -26.54 -16.81 -24.49
CA GLN A 204 -26.58 -17.42 -25.84
C GLN A 204 -25.82 -16.59 -26.91
N PRO A 205 -25.36 -17.24 -28.00
CA PRO A 205 -24.48 -16.67 -29.03
C PRO A 205 -25.27 -15.95 -30.13
N ALA A 206 -24.71 -14.88 -30.69
CA ALA A 206 -25.25 -14.26 -31.89
C ALA A 206 -24.62 -14.92 -33.13
N GLY A 207 -25.47 -15.57 -33.93
CA GLY A 207 -25.12 -16.15 -35.21
C GLY A 207 -25.05 -15.13 -36.36
N HIS A 208 -24.45 -15.62 -37.44
CA HIS A 208 -24.40 -15.15 -38.82
C HIS A 208 -25.51 -14.21 -39.32
N TYR A 209 -25.09 -13.20 -40.08
CA TYR A 209 -25.52 -12.94 -41.46
C TYR A 209 -24.32 -12.39 -42.26
#